data_AF-A0A059XEA2-F1
#
_entry.id   AF-A0A059XEA2-F1
#
_cell.length_a   1.000
_cell.length_b   1.000
_cell.length_c   1.000
_cell.angle_alpha   90.00
_cell.angle_beta   90.00
_cell.angle_gamma   90.00
#
_symmetry.space_group_name_H-M   'P 1'
#
loop_
_entity.id
_entity.type
_entity.pdbx_description
1 polymer ?
#
loop_
_entity_poly.entity_id
_entity_poly.type
_entity_poly.pdbx_seq_one_letter_code
_entity_poly.pdbx_strand_id
1 'polypeptide(L)'
;MFVLLSVPTKNFSQSQPGTDFKTVTNNNGPTLRYSPSSGVKILDIDGLHFKDLNKNGKLDAYEDWRLPVDTRAKDLASKMSNEQIAGLMLYSAHQAIPANTKGFGAGTYNGKPIDSSDLQPYDVSDQQKKFLKEDNLRHILVTRVKSPEVAARWNNNVQAFVEG
;
A
#
# COMPACT_ATOMS: atom_id res chain seq x y z
N MET A 1 -25.17 -18.00 41.66
CA MET A 1 -24.64 -18.59 40.41
C MET A 1 -24.88 -17.57 39.31
N PHE A 2 -23.91 -16.68 39.07
CA PHE A 2 -23.99 -15.65 38.04
C PHE A 2 -23.14 -16.11 36.85
N VAL A 3 -23.79 -16.37 35.72
CA VAL A 3 -23.12 -16.70 34.45
C VAL A 3 -22.77 -15.38 33.77
N LEU A 4 -21.49 -15.04 33.73
CA LEU A 4 -20.98 -13.93 32.94
C LEU A 4 -20.85 -14.37 31.48
N LEU A 5 -21.72 -13.85 30.62
CA LEU A 5 -21.61 -13.95 29.16
C LEU A 5 -20.38 -13.15 28.70
N SER A 6 -19.38 -13.84 28.16
CA SER A 6 -18.22 -13.22 27.51
C SER A 6 -18.66 -12.63 26.16
N VAL A 7 -18.64 -11.31 26.06
CA VAL A 7 -18.77 -10.59 24.79
C VAL A 7 -17.43 -10.69 24.07
N PRO A 8 -17.36 -11.10 22.78
CA PRO A 8 -16.09 -11.15 22.08
C PRO A 8 -15.56 -9.73 21.90
N THR A 9 -14.47 -9.42 22.59
CA THR A 9 -13.73 -8.17 22.48
C THR A 9 -13.09 -8.08 21.10
N LYS A 10 -13.40 -7.02 20.36
CA LYS A 10 -12.65 -6.63 19.16
C LYS A 10 -11.20 -6.35 19.56
N ASN A 11 -10.29 -7.26 19.23
CA ASN A 11 -8.87 -7.07 19.44
C ASN A 11 -8.32 -6.08 18.39
N PHE A 12 -8.43 -4.79 18.68
CA PHE A 12 -7.68 -3.77 17.96
C PHE A 12 -6.27 -3.68 18.56
N SER A 13 -5.26 -4.15 17.83
CA SER A 13 -3.86 -3.91 18.17
C SER A 13 -3.50 -2.47 17.79
N GLN A 14 -2.99 -1.70 18.75
CA GLN A 14 -2.57 -0.30 18.58
C GLN A 14 -1.36 -0.19 17.64
N SER A 15 -1.44 0.76 16.70
CA SER A 15 -0.40 1.08 15.71
C SER A 15 0.77 1.88 16.30
N GLN A 16 1.97 1.62 15.77
CA GLN A 16 3.18 2.41 16.02
C GLN A 16 3.10 3.76 15.28
N PRO A 17 3.66 4.86 15.85
CA PRO A 17 3.59 6.18 15.22
C PRO A 17 4.37 6.19 13.90
N GLY A 18 3.67 6.30 12.78
CA GLY A 18 4.28 6.42 11.45
C GLY A 18 3.54 5.78 10.28
N THR A 19 2.56 4.88 10.51
CA THR A 19 1.59 4.41 9.51
C THR A 19 0.52 3.60 10.23
N ASP A 20 -0.71 4.12 10.30
CA ASP A 20 -1.84 3.49 11.00
C ASP A 20 -2.44 2.32 10.20
N PHE A 21 -1.69 1.25 9.97
CA PHE A 21 -2.28 0.08 9.31
C PHE A 21 -3.33 -0.59 10.20
N LYS A 22 -4.50 -0.87 9.61
CA LYS A 22 -5.53 -1.69 10.26
C LYS A 22 -5.36 -3.14 9.86
N THR A 23 -5.57 -4.03 10.83
CA THR A 23 -5.49 -5.48 10.63
C THR A 23 -6.86 -6.10 10.86
N VAL A 24 -7.28 -6.99 9.97
CA VAL A 24 -8.53 -7.76 10.04
C VAL A 24 -8.19 -9.23 9.82
N THR A 25 -8.60 -10.10 10.73
CA THR A 25 -8.30 -11.53 10.66
C THR A 25 -9.54 -12.30 10.24
N ASN A 26 -9.41 -13.09 9.18
CA ASN A 26 -10.43 -14.07 8.78
C ASN A 26 -10.26 -15.37 9.56
N ASN A 27 -11.37 -15.94 10.03
CA ASN A 27 -11.37 -17.30 10.55
C ASN A 27 -11.12 -18.28 9.40
N ASN A 28 -10.08 -19.13 9.53
CA ASN A 28 -9.64 -20.07 8.48
C ASN A 28 -9.29 -19.40 7.13
N GLY A 29 -8.87 -18.14 7.15
CA GLY A 29 -8.47 -17.37 5.97
C GLY A 29 -7.27 -16.46 6.22
N PRO A 30 -6.91 -15.60 5.25
CA PRO A 30 -5.79 -14.70 5.39
C PRO A 30 -6.09 -13.55 6.36
N THR A 31 -5.05 -13.12 7.08
CA THR A 31 -5.04 -11.83 7.78
C THR A 31 -4.83 -10.72 6.77
N LEU A 32 -5.78 -9.79 6.70
CA LEU A 32 -5.74 -8.62 5.85
C LEU A 32 -5.14 -7.44 6.63
N ARG A 33 -4.20 -6.73 6.03
CA ARG A 33 -3.68 -5.46 6.53
C ARG A 33 -3.80 -4.39 5.48
N TYR A 34 -4.40 -3.25 5.79
CA TYR A 34 -4.60 -2.15 4.84
C TYR A 34 -4.32 -0.79 5.50
N SER A 35 -4.00 0.20 4.69
CA SER A 35 -3.88 1.59 5.15
C SER A 35 -5.25 2.28 5.13
N PRO A 36 -5.72 2.87 6.23
CA PRO A 36 -6.92 3.69 6.25
C PRO A 36 -6.85 4.90 5.29
N SER A 37 -5.63 5.35 4.94
CA SER A 37 -5.42 6.46 4.02
C SER A 37 -5.46 6.06 2.53
N SER A 38 -5.42 4.77 2.19
CA SER A 38 -5.43 4.31 0.78
C SER A 38 -6.81 4.38 0.13
N GLY A 39 -7.86 4.53 0.95
CA GLY A 39 -9.26 4.52 0.51
C GLY A 39 -9.82 3.11 0.27
N VAL A 40 -9.00 2.06 0.36
CA VAL A 40 -9.46 0.66 0.34
C VAL A 40 -10.37 0.40 1.54
N LYS A 41 -11.49 -0.27 1.28
CA LYS A 41 -12.47 -0.68 2.29
C LYS A 41 -12.43 -2.18 2.49
N ILE A 42 -12.96 -2.61 3.64
CA ILE A 42 -13.18 -4.03 3.91
C ILE A 42 -14.64 -4.35 3.62
N LEU A 43 -14.85 -5.32 2.73
CA LEU A 43 -16.17 -5.91 2.47
C LEU A 43 -16.37 -7.06 3.46
N ASP A 44 -17.59 -7.17 3.99
CA ASP A 44 -18.03 -8.26 4.85
C ASP A 44 -19.08 -9.07 4.09
N ILE A 45 -18.76 -10.33 3.80
CA ILE A 45 -19.61 -11.25 3.02
C ILE A 45 -19.59 -12.59 3.75
N ASP A 46 -20.75 -12.99 4.25
CA ASP A 46 -20.94 -14.26 4.96
C ASP A 46 -19.98 -14.47 6.14
N GLY A 47 -19.62 -13.38 6.84
CA GLY A 47 -18.67 -13.40 7.96
C GLY A 47 -17.20 -13.54 7.55
N LEU A 48 -16.90 -13.43 6.24
CA LEU A 48 -15.55 -13.32 5.70
C LEU A 48 -15.28 -11.88 5.23
N HIS A 49 -14.02 -11.49 5.34
CA HIS A 49 -13.53 -10.15 5.04
C HIS A 49 -12.66 -10.16 3.79
N PHE A 50 -12.88 -9.14 2.94
CA PHE A 50 -12.16 -8.95 1.67
C PHE A 50 -11.76 -7.48 1.52
N LYS A 51 -10.65 -7.21 0.83
CA LYS A 51 -10.28 -5.84 0.47
C LYS A 51 -10.96 -5.48 -0.85
N ASP A 52 -11.71 -4.37 -0.84
CA ASP A 52 -12.16 -3.69 -2.06
C ASP A 52 -11.00 -2.86 -2.61
N LEU A 53 -10.17 -3.51 -3.42
CA LEU A 53 -8.92 -2.96 -3.93
C LEU A 53 -9.20 -1.89 -4.98
N ASN A 54 -10.13 -2.11 -5.90
CA ASN A 54 -10.46 -1.12 -6.93
C ASN A 54 -11.51 -0.08 -6.50
N LYS A 55 -12.01 -0.17 -5.25
CA LYS A 55 -12.89 0.81 -4.59
C LYS A 55 -14.27 0.90 -5.25
N ASN A 56 -14.76 -0.21 -5.78
CA ASN A 56 -16.05 -0.25 -6.49
C ASN A 56 -17.22 -0.76 -5.61
N GLY A 57 -16.94 -1.16 -4.36
CA GLY A 57 -17.93 -1.64 -3.40
C GLY A 57 -18.47 -3.05 -3.67
N LYS A 58 -17.84 -3.83 -4.54
CA LYS A 58 -18.22 -5.19 -4.91
C LYS A 58 -17.03 -6.13 -4.72
N LEU A 59 -17.30 -7.38 -4.39
CA LEU A 59 -16.25 -8.39 -4.36
C LEU A 59 -15.96 -8.87 -5.78
N ASP A 60 -14.84 -8.42 -6.34
CA ASP A 60 -14.35 -8.91 -7.62
C ASP A 60 -13.61 -10.26 -7.47
N ALA A 61 -13.59 -11.07 -8.53
CA ALA A 61 -12.97 -12.40 -8.47
C ALA A 61 -11.47 -12.33 -8.11
N TYR A 62 -10.72 -11.32 -8.56
CA TYR A 62 -9.32 -11.14 -8.15
C TYR A 62 -9.12 -10.81 -6.66
N GLU A 63 -10.12 -10.22 -6.01
CA GLU A 63 -10.10 -9.87 -4.58
C GLU A 63 -10.51 -11.05 -3.70
N ASP A 64 -11.27 -11.99 -4.25
CA ASP A 64 -11.73 -13.19 -3.56
C ASP A 64 -10.58 -14.20 -3.36
N TRP A 65 -9.94 -14.12 -2.19
CA TRP A 65 -8.85 -15.00 -1.81
C TRP A 65 -9.23 -16.49 -1.69
N ARG A 66 -10.52 -16.84 -1.74
CA ARG A 66 -11.00 -18.22 -1.76
C ARG A 66 -10.82 -18.89 -3.12
N LEU A 67 -10.73 -18.08 -4.18
CA LEU A 67 -10.53 -18.58 -5.54
C LEU A 67 -9.06 -18.94 -5.81
N PRO A 68 -8.80 -19.90 -6.72
CA PRO A 68 -7.44 -20.22 -7.16
C PRO A 68 -6.70 -18.99 -7.70
N VAL A 69 -5.40 -18.92 -7.43
CA VAL A 69 -4.54 -17.80 -7.85
C VAL A 69 -4.63 -17.54 -9.35
N ASP A 70 -4.70 -18.58 -10.19
CA ASP A 70 -4.81 -18.44 -11.65
C ASP A 70 -6.11 -17.74 -12.07
N THR A 71 -7.23 -18.05 -11.43
CA THR A 71 -8.52 -17.38 -11.69
C THR A 71 -8.43 -15.91 -11.32
N ARG A 72 -7.83 -15.62 -10.15
CA ARG A 72 -7.67 -14.25 -9.65
C ARG A 72 -6.76 -13.41 -10.54
N ALA A 73 -5.64 -13.98 -10.97
CA ALA A 73 -4.68 -13.31 -11.83
C ALA A 73 -5.27 -13.00 -13.21
N LYS A 74 -6.02 -13.94 -13.81
CA LYS A 74 -6.71 -13.73 -15.10
C LYS A 74 -7.79 -12.65 -15.01
N ASP A 75 -8.58 -12.65 -13.94
CA ASP A 75 -9.60 -11.63 -13.69
C ASP A 75 -8.97 -10.23 -13.55
N LEU A 76 -7.91 -10.10 -12.73
CA LEU A 76 -7.19 -8.83 -12.59
C LEU A 76 -6.62 -8.35 -13.92
N ALA A 77 -5.90 -9.21 -14.64
CA ALA A 77 -5.30 -8.86 -15.93
C ALA A 77 -6.35 -8.41 -16.96
N SER A 78 -7.56 -8.98 -16.96
CA SER A 78 -8.65 -8.56 -17.84
C SER A 78 -9.22 -7.18 -17.54
N LYS A 79 -9.00 -6.67 -16.33
CA LYS A 79 -9.49 -5.37 -15.84
C LYS A 79 -8.44 -4.27 -15.93
N MET A 80 -7.18 -4.61 -16.19
CA MET A 80 -6.09 -3.65 -16.30
C MET A 80 -6.06 -3.02 -17.69
N SER A 81 -5.77 -1.72 -17.76
CA SER A 81 -5.47 -1.06 -19.03
C SER A 81 -4.08 -1.46 -19.56
N ASN A 82 -3.83 -1.25 -20.84
CA ASN A 82 -2.52 -1.50 -21.45
C ASN A 82 -1.41 -0.68 -20.76
N GLU A 83 -1.71 0.54 -20.34
CA GLU A 83 -0.79 1.43 -19.62
C GLU A 83 -0.45 0.88 -18.23
N GLN A 84 -1.44 0.34 -17.52
CA GLN A 84 -1.22 -0.31 -16.22
C GLN A 84 -0.39 -1.58 -16.37
N ILE A 85 -0.65 -2.39 -17.40
CA ILE A 85 0.15 -3.58 -17.72
C ILE A 85 1.58 -3.18 -18.07
N ALA A 86 1.77 -2.14 -18.88
CA ALA A 86 3.10 -1.61 -19.21
C ALA A 86 3.86 -1.13 -17.96
N GLY A 87 3.16 -0.50 -17.01
CA GLY A 87 3.72 -0.08 -15.73
C GLY A 87 4.25 -1.23 -14.86
N LEU A 88 3.70 -2.44 -15.01
CA LEU A 88 4.23 -3.66 -14.37
C LEU A 88 5.52 -4.19 -15.04
N MET A 89 5.82 -3.78 -16.27
CA MET A 89 6.96 -4.30 -17.04
C MET A 89 8.18 -3.36 -16.97
N LEU A 90 8.01 -2.17 -16.41
CA LEU A 90 9.02 -1.11 -16.39
C LEU A 90 9.50 -0.80 -14.97
N TYR A 91 10.69 -0.19 -14.91
CA TYR A 91 11.33 0.23 -13.67
C TYR A 91 11.39 1.75 -13.57
N SER A 92 11.35 2.27 -12.34
CA SER A 92 11.60 3.70 -12.09
C SER A 92 13.03 4.09 -12.47
N ALA A 93 13.29 5.39 -12.62
CA ALA A 93 14.64 5.91 -12.48
C ALA A 93 15.22 5.56 -11.09
N HIS A 94 16.55 5.56 -10.95
CA HIS A 94 17.24 5.33 -9.69
C HIS A 94 16.78 6.30 -8.59
N GLN A 95 16.36 5.76 -7.45
CA GLN A 95 15.86 6.51 -6.29
C GLN A 95 16.81 6.37 -5.10
N ALA A 96 17.18 7.50 -4.48
CA ALA A 96 17.73 7.52 -3.13
C ALA A 96 16.61 7.81 -2.14
N ILE A 97 16.68 7.24 -0.94
CA ILE A 97 15.69 7.42 0.13
C ILE A 97 16.37 8.04 1.37
N PRO A 98 16.13 9.33 1.70
CA PRO A 98 15.37 10.31 0.92
C PRO A 98 16.06 10.68 -0.40
N ALA A 99 15.29 11.33 -1.29
CA ALA A 99 15.82 11.80 -2.56
C ALA A 99 17.01 12.74 -2.35
N ASN A 100 17.93 12.77 -3.32
CA ASN A 100 19.06 13.69 -3.25
C ASN A 100 18.53 15.14 -3.32
N THR A 101 19.23 16.09 -2.70
CA THR A 101 18.81 17.50 -2.76
C THR A 101 19.20 18.16 -4.08
N LYS A 102 20.23 17.64 -4.77
CA LYS A 102 20.75 18.14 -6.04
C LYS A 102 21.32 17.00 -6.88
N GLY A 103 21.49 17.24 -8.19
CA GLY A 103 22.14 16.31 -9.11
C GLY A 103 21.28 15.10 -9.47
N PHE A 104 21.94 13.98 -9.78
CA PHE A 104 21.27 12.76 -10.17
C PHE A 104 20.37 12.20 -9.05
N GLY A 105 19.13 11.84 -9.37
CA GLY A 105 18.15 11.38 -8.39
C GLY A 105 17.68 12.48 -7.44
N ALA A 106 17.81 13.76 -7.83
CA ALA A 106 17.27 14.86 -7.06
C ALA A 106 15.74 14.82 -7.04
N GLY A 107 15.16 15.10 -5.89
CA GLY A 107 13.70 15.11 -5.72
C GLY A 107 13.23 16.14 -4.72
N THR A 108 11.94 16.42 -4.79
CA THR A 108 11.26 17.42 -3.97
C THR A 108 10.16 16.79 -3.12
N TYR A 109 9.82 17.50 -2.06
CA TYR A 109 8.86 17.14 -1.03
C TYR A 109 7.94 18.34 -0.88
N ASN A 110 6.81 18.35 -1.60
CA ASN A 110 5.95 19.52 -1.78
C ASN A 110 6.73 20.71 -2.37
N GLY A 111 7.50 20.46 -3.42
CA GLY A 111 8.25 21.49 -4.17
C GLY A 111 9.57 21.95 -3.52
N LYS A 112 9.92 21.44 -2.33
CA LYS A 112 11.16 21.79 -1.62
C LYS A 112 12.10 20.58 -1.50
N PRO A 113 13.44 20.77 -1.53
CA PRO A 113 14.38 19.72 -1.11
C PRO A 113 14.12 19.26 0.32
N ILE A 114 14.44 17.99 0.63
CA ILE A 114 14.16 17.37 1.94
C ILE A 114 14.73 18.17 3.14
N ASP A 115 15.91 18.77 3.00
CA ASP A 115 16.55 19.56 4.07
C ASP A 115 15.83 20.89 4.39
N SER A 116 14.90 21.29 3.52
CA SER A 116 14.13 22.54 3.64
C SER A 116 12.62 22.30 3.62
N SER A 117 12.18 21.04 3.65
CA SER A 117 10.78 20.67 3.73
C SER A 117 10.40 20.30 5.16
N ASP A 118 9.11 20.39 5.46
CA ASP A 118 8.57 19.94 6.75
C ASP A 118 8.27 18.42 6.75
N LEU A 119 8.68 17.72 5.70
CA LEU A 119 8.43 16.29 5.50
C LEU A 119 9.59 15.44 6.01
N GLN A 120 9.27 14.19 6.31
CA GLN A 120 10.18 13.23 6.88
C GLN A 120 10.99 12.51 5.80
N PRO A 121 12.21 12.01 6.12
CA PRO A 121 13.05 11.30 5.15
C PRO A 121 12.41 10.03 4.55
N TYR A 122 11.36 9.51 5.18
CA TYR A 122 10.59 8.35 4.73
C TYR A 122 9.32 8.72 3.96
N ASP A 123 9.02 10.01 3.78
CA ASP A 123 7.87 10.42 2.98
C ASP A 123 8.14 10.19 1.49
N VAL A 124 7.07 10.05 0.71
CA VAL A 124 7.15 9.83 -0.73
C VAL A 124 7.39 11.16 -1.43
N SER A 125 8.48 11.27 -2.19
CA SER A 125 8.81 12.50 -2.94
C SER A 125 7.81 12.77 -4.07
N ASP A 126 7.79 13.99 -4.58
CA ASP A 126 6.89 14.40 -5.67
C ASP A 126 7.16 13.58 -6.94
N GLN A 127 8.42 13.27 -7.24
CA GLN A 127 8.82 12.46 -8.39
C GLN A 127 8.40 10.99 -8.20
N GLN A 128 8.47 10.47 -6.98
CA GLN A 128 7.98 9.13 -6.66
C GLN A 128 6.46 9.05 -6.81
N LYS A 129 5.72 10.02 -6.26
CA LYS A 129 4.26 10.10 -6.44
C LYS A 129 3.88 10.12 -7.91
N LYS A 130 4.62 10.88 -8.72
CA LYS A 130 4.40 10.97 -10.17
C LYS A 130 4.50 9.60 -10.83
N PHE A 131 5.64 8.92 -10.76
CA PHE A 131 5.79 7.65 -11.50
C PHE A 131 4.90 6.52 -10.94
N LEU A 132 4.55 6.58 -9.65
CA LEU A 132 3.67 5.60 -9.02
C LEU A 132 2.22 5.75 -9.52
N LYS A 133 1.76 6.99 -9.70
CA LYS A 133 0.36 7.29 -10.02
C LYS A 133 0.11 7.51 -11.51
N GLU A 134 0.98 8.26 -12.19
CA GLU A 134 0.80 8.65 -13.59
C GLU A 134 1.37 7.58 -14.53
N ASP A 135 2.57 7.06 -14.21
CA ASP A 135 3.27 6.09 -15.07
C ASP A 135 2.94 4.62 -14.72
N ASN A 136 2.11 4.39 -13.70
CA ASN A 136 1.70 3.06 -13.20
C ASN A 136 2.85 2.13 -12.76
N LEU A 137 4.04 2.67 -12.47
CA LEU A 137 5.19 1.82 -12.13
C LEU A 137 4.99 1.10 -10.80
N ARG A 138 5.43 -0.17 -10.73
CA ARG A 138 5.41 -0.99 -9.50
C ARG A 138 6.78 -1.52 -9.09
N HIS A 139 7.82 -1.26 -9.89
CA HIS A 139 9.20 -1.64 -9.59
C HIS A 139 10.09 -0.40 -9.42
N ILE A 140 10.67 -0.23 -8.23
CA ILE A 140 11.49 0.94 -7.87
C ILE A 140 12.96 0.52 -7.72
N LEU A 141 13.85 1.17 -8.47
CA LEU A 141 15.30 0.96 -8.37
C LEU A 141 15.88 1.79 -7.24
N VAL A 142 16.00 1.19 -6.05
CA VAL A 142 16.57 1.86 -4.87
C VAL A 142 18.10 1.75 -4.90
N THR A 143 18.79 2.89 -4.77
CA THR A 143 20.26 2.98 -4.78
C THR A 143 20.87 3.12 -3.40
N ARG A 144 20.24 3.93 -2.55
CA ARG A 144 20.71 4.25 -1.20
C ARG A 144 19.52 4.47 -0.30
N VAL A 145 19.63 4.01 0.94
CA VAL A 145 18.70 4.32 2.03
C VAL A 145 19.45 4.97 3.18
N LYS A 146 18.82 5.91 3.88
CA LYS A 146 19.43 6.59 5.05
C LYS A 146 19.64 5.64 6.23
N SER A 147 18.66 4.77 6.50
CA SER A 147 18.73 3.73 7.53
C SER A 147 17.68 2.64 7.25
N PRO A 148 17.79 1.45 7.85
CA PRO A 148 16.77 0.40 7.74
C PRO A 148 15.38 0.86 8.19
N GLU A 149 15.30 1.67 9.26
CA GLU A 149 14.04 2.21 9.76
C GLU A 149 13.38 3.15 8.73
N VAL A 150 14.15 4.06 8.14
CA VAL A 150 13.66 4.98 7.10
C VAL A 150 13.19 4.19 5.89
N ALA A 151 13.93 3.16 5.47
CA ALA A 151 13.56 2.31 4.34
C ALA A 151 12.24 1.57 4.58
N ALA A 152 12.05 1.01 5.79
CA ALA A 152 10.82 0.30 6.15
C ALA A 152 9.60 1.23 6.17
N ARG A 153 9.72 2.41 6.80
CA ARG A 153 8.66 3.42 6.82
C ARG A 153 8.35 3.94 5.41
N TRP A 154 9.38 4.19 4.59
CA TRP A 154 9.19 4.61 3.21
C TRP A 154 8.46 3.55 2.38
N ASN A 155 8.85 2.28 2.50
CA ASN A 155 8.17 1.19 1.82
C ASN A 155 6.69 1.14 2.20
N ASN A 156 6.37 1.29 3.49
CA ASN A 156 4.99 1.35 3.96
C ASN A 156 4.22 2.54 3.37
N ASN A 157 4.83 3.72 3.29
CA ASN A 157 4.22 4.91 2.71
C ASN A 157 3.99 4.78 1.20
N VAL A 158 4.94 4.19 0.47
CA VAL A 158 4.79 3.88 -0.96
C VAL A 158 3.63 2.91 -1.17
N GLN A 159 3.59 1.81 -0.41
CA GLN A 159 2.50 0.83 -0.49
C GLN A 159 1.16 1.47 -0.17
N ALA A 160 1.07 2.28 0.88
CA ALA A 160 -0.17 3.00 1.22
C ALA A 160 -0.61 3.99 0.13
N PHE A 161 0.34 4.63 -0.57
CA PHE A 161 0.05 5.57 -1.66
C PHE A 161 -0.53 4.90 -2.91
N VAL A 162 -0.11 3.66 -3.22
CA VAL A 162 -0.57 2.89 -4.38
C VAL A 162 -1.50 1.73 -4.04
N GLU A 163 -1.92 1.59 -2.79
CA GLU A 163 -2.83 0.52 -2.40
C GLU A 163 -4.22 0.76 -3.02
N GLY A 164 -4.63 -0.21 -3.82
CA GLY A 164 -5.85 -0.16 -4.64
C GLY A 164 -5.65 0.65 -5.90
#